data_AF-A0A0C1QLP2-F1
#
_entry.id   AF-A0A0C1QLP2-F1
#
_cell.length_a   1.000
_cell.length_b   1.000
_cell.length_c   1.000
_cell.angle_alpha   90.00
_cell.angle_beta   90.00
_cell.angle_gamma   90.00
#
_symmetry.space_group_name_H-M   'P 1'
#
loop_
_entity.id
_entity.type
_entity.pdbx_description
1 polymer ?
#
loop_
_entity_poly.entity_id
_entity_poly.type
_entity_poly.pdbx_seq_one_letter_code
_entity_poly.pdbx_strand_id
1 'polypeptide(L)'
;MSKDNFVIRAMTHDEINIAIDWAAAEGWNPGECDATSYALADPQGFLIGLLNDEPIAVISAMKYDASFGFIGFYIVKPDYRGKGYGYQIWQAAMSYLSGCNIGLDGVVEQQANYQKSGFKLAYRNIRYQGTFTESEIVKISTSVDGDIEAVDETSITQYERDFFPADRDEFNYRWRTQANAHAVSIQAQQEVLGYGVIRACRTGYKIGPLYANDAEHAKALLKALLLKIAKGSEQPLDVFLDTPEPNQAAVNLAELLGMNMVFETARMYTGDSPALPIARTFGVASFEIG
;
A
#
# COMPACT_ATOMS: atom_id res chain seq x y z
N MET A 1 25.99 29.09 -21.65
CA MET A 1 24.87 28.57 -20.86
C MET A 1 25.12 27.08 -20.69
N SER A 2 25.44 26.62 -19.48
CA SER A 2 25.50 25.18 -19.21
C SER A 2 24.12 24.61 -19.56
N LYS A 3 24.05 23.56 -20.40
CA LYS A 3 22.79 22.84 -20.59
C LYS A 3 22.42 22.27 -19.23
N ASP A 4 21.23 22.56 -18.75
CA ASP A 4 20.67 21.90 -17.57
C ASP A 4 20.79 20.38 -17.76
N ASN A 5 21.50 19.72 -16.85
CA ASN A 5 21.76 18.29 -16.93
C ASN A 5 20.75 17.56 -16.06
N PHE A 6 19.70 17.02 -16.69
CA PHE A 6 18.72 16.18 -16.03
C PHE A 6 19.08 14.70 -16.23
N VAL A 7 19.32 14.00 -15.12
CA VAL A 7 19.70 12.58 -15.10
C VAL A 7 18.67 11.79 -14.32
N ILE A 8 18.28 10.63 -14.83
CA ILE A 8 17.42 9.67 -14.12
C ILE A 8 18.25 8.43 -13.82
N ARG A 9 18.15 7.92 -12.59
CA ARG A 9 18.79 6.66 -12.17
C ARG A 9 17.98 5.96 -11.09
N ALA A 10 18.30 4.70 -10.81
CA ALA A 10 17.81 4.02 -9.62
C ALA A 10 18.31 4.72 -8.35
N MET A 11 17.47 4.76 -7.32
CA MET A 11 17.81 5.19 -5.97
C MET A 11 18.69 4.14 -5.28
N THR A 12 19.57 4.59 -4.40
CA THR A 12 20.13 3.71 -3.37
C THR A 12 19.07 3.42 -2.29
N HIS A 13 19.29 2.40 -1.45
CA HIS A 13 18.35 2.08 -0.38
C HIS A 13 18.09 3.27 0.56
N ASP A 14 19.12 4.04 0.89
CA ASP A 14 18.99 5.19 1.79
C ASP A 14 18.19 6.34 1.15
N GLU A 15 18.26 6.47 -0.18
CA GLU A 15 17.57 7.51 -0.94
C GLU A 15 16.07 7.25 -1.09
N ILE A 16 15.58 6.02 -0.87
CA ILE A 16 14.13 5.73 -0.91
C ILE A 16 13.38 6.59 0.12
N ASN A 17 14.03 6.96 1.23
CA ASN A 17 13.44 7.87 2.22
C ASN A 17 13.09 9.25 1.63
N ILE A 18 13.75 9.70 0.56
CA ILE A 18 13.38 10.93 -0.15
C ILE A 18 11.95 10.80 -0.71
N ALA A 19 11.61 9.66 -1.33
CA ALA A 19 10.26 9.41 -1.84
C ALA A 19 9.22 9.32 -0.71
N ILE A 20 9.58 8.68 0.41
CA ILE A 20 8.73 8.62 1.62
C ILE A 20 8.45 10.02 2.16
N ASP A 21 9.47 10.85 2.30
CA ASP A 21 9.33 12.21 2.82
C ASP A 21 8.50 13.10 1.89
N TRP A 22 8.68 12.96 0.57
CA TRP A 22 7.89 13.73 -0.39
C TRP A 22 6.42 13.28 -0.41
N ALA A 23 6.14 11.97 -0.33
CA ALA A 23 4.77 11.48 -0.22
C ALA A 23 4.10 11.93 1.08
N ALA A 24 4.85 11.98 2.19
CA ALA A 24 4.35 12.55 3.44
C ALA A 24 3.99 14.04 3.28
N ALA A 25 4.82 14.81 2.57
CA ALA A 25 4.55 16.22 2.27
C ALA A 25 3.34 16.41 1.34
N GLU A 26 3.03 15.44 0.47
CA GLU A 26 1.80 15.41 -0.33
C GLU A 26 0.57 14.89 0.46
N GLY A 27 0.73 14.55 1.74
CA GLY A 27 -0.35 14.07 2.61
C GLY A 27 -0.70 12.59 2.45
N TRP A 28 0.14 11.79 1.77
CA TRP A 28 -0.16 10.38 1.48
C TRP A 28 0.09 9.43 2.67
N ASN A 29 0.61 9.94 3.79
CA ASN A 29 0.83 9.22 5.05
C ASN A 29 1.50 7.82 4.88
N PRO A 30 2.75 7.77 4.38
CA PRO A 30 3.51 6.52 4.31
C PRO A 30 3.97 6.04 5.69
N GLY A 31 4.39 4.77 5.77
CA GLY A 31 4.97 4.15 6.95
C GLY A 31 6.35 4.65 7.29
N GLU A 32 6.71 4.62 8.58
CA GLU A 32 8.05 5.02 9.00
C GLU A 32 9.15 4.03 8.55
N CYS A 33 8.81 2.75 8.40
CA CYS A 33 9.75 1.69 8.04
C CYS A 33 9.53 1.14 6.61
N ASP A 34 8.62 1.74 5.84
CA ASP A 34 8.18 1.22 4.54
C ASP A 34 9.33 1.11 3.53
N ALA A 35 10.24 2.09 3.51
CA ALA A 35 11.40 2.12 2.61
C ALA A 35 12.20 0.80 2.63
N THR A 36 12.38 0.20 3.81
CA THR A 36 13.15 -1.04 3.96
C THR A 36 12.44 -2.25 3.35
N SER A 37 11.11 -2.26 3.34
CA SER A 37 10.34 -3.33 2.70
C SER A 37 10.26 -3.10 1.19
N TYR A 38 10.04 -1.85 0.76
CA TYR A 38 9.97 -1.47 -0.64
C TYR A 38 11.27 -1.78 -1.40
N ALA A 39 12.43 -1.60 -0.76
CA ALA A 39 13.72 -1.96 -1.34
C ALA A 39 13.84 -3.45 -1.70
N LEU A 40 13.11 -4.34 -1.00
CA LEU A 40 13.12 -5.78 -1.26
C LEU A 40 12.12 -6.20 -2.34
N ALA A 41 11.07 -5.42 -2.58
CA ALA A 41 10.12 -5.71 -3.65
C ALA A 41 10.76 -5.55 -5.03
N ASP A 42 11.61 -4.55 -5.22
CA ASP A 42 12.45 -4.37 -6.40
C ASP A 42 13.63 -3.42 -6.09
N PRO A 43 14.87 -3.93 -5.96
CA PRO A 43 16.04 -3.11 -5.66
C PRO A 43 16.39 -2.05 -6.71
N GLN A 44 15.78 -2.09 -7.90
CA GLN A 44 16.00 -1.12 -8.99
C GLN A 44 14.74 -0.31 -9.33
N GLY A 45 13.61 -0.59 -8.67
CA GLY A 45 12.31 -0.05 -9.02
C GLY A 45 12.10 1.41 -8.62
N PHE A 46 12.85 1.94 -7.66
CA PHE A 46 12.77 3.35 -7.29
C PHE A 46 13.69 4.20 -8.16
N LEU A 47 13.13 5.15 -8.90
CA LEU A 47 13.87 6.06 -9.76
C LEU A 47 13.86 7.48 -9.19
N ILE A 48 14.98 8.17 -9.33
CA ILE A 48 15.18 9.58 -8.95
C ILE A 48 15.65 10.39 -10.16
N GLY A 49 15.03 11.56 -10.35
CA GLY A 49 15.39 12.56 -11.35
C GLY A 49 16.18 13.69 -10.69
N LEU A 50 17.43 13.86 -11.12
CA LEU A 50 18.38 14.84 -10.62
C LEU A 50 18.58 15.94 -11.66
N LEU A 51 18.37 17.20 -11.29
CA LEU A 51 18.72 18.35 -12.11
C LEU A 51 19.95 19.02 -11.53
N ASN A 52 21.08 18.96 -12.24
CA ASN A 52 22.35 19.48 -11.73
C ASN A 52 22.68 18.94 -10.32
N ASP A 53 22.52 17.62 -10.14
CA ASP A 53 22.69 16.87 -8.89
C ASP A 53 21.65 17.14 -7.77
N GLU A 54 20.65 18.00 -8.01
CA GLU A 54 19.53 18.20 -7.09
C GLU A 54 18.38 17.22 -7.38
N PRO A 55 17.90 16.43 -6.41
CA PRO A 55 16.66 15.66 -6.55
C PRO A 55 15.46 16.56 -6.81
N ILE A 56 14.77 16.36 -7.94
CA ILE A 56 13.56 17.13 -8.29
C ILE A 56 12.34 16.28 -8.65
N ALA A 57 12.53 14.99 -8.93
CA ALA A 57 11.46 14.06 -9.26
C ALA A 57 11.76 12.65 -8.72
N VAL A 58 10.71 11.92 -8.34
CA VAL A 58 10.78 10.53 -7.89
C VAL A 58 9.61 9.73 -8.48
N ILE A 59 9.79 8.43 -8.65
CA ILE A 59 8.75 7.47 -9.06
C ILE A 59 9.16 6.06 -8.62
N SER A 60 8.23 5.26 -8.11
CA SER A 60 8.41 3.80 -8.00
C SER A 60 7.86 3.15 -9.26
N ALA A 61 8.62 2.22 -9.81
CA ALA A 61 8.32 1.41 -10.99
C ALA A 61 8.72 -0.02 -10.68
N MET A 62 7.95 -0.68 -9.81
CA MET A 62 8.26 -1.98 -9.25
C MET A 62 8.05 -3.07 -10.28
N LYS A 63 9.08 -3.85 -10.58
CA LYS A 63 9.01 -5.01 -11.47
C LYS A 63 9.04 -6.30 -10.66
N TYR A 64 7.86 -6.84 -10.37
CA TYR A 64 7.73 -8.07 -9.58
C TYR A 64 8.19 -9.30 -10.34
N ASP A 65 7.79 -9.41 -11.61
CA ASP A 65 8.29 -10.43 -12.52
C ASP A 65 8.28 -9.95 -13.98
N ALA A 66 8.38 -10.88 -14.95
CA ALA A 66 8.36 -10.54 -16.36
C ALA A 66 6.97 -10.11 -16.89
N SER A 67 5.91 -10.33 -16.10
CA SER A 67 4.51 -10.19 -16.49
C SER A 67 3.77 -9.07 -15.76
N PHE A 68 4.19 -8.72 -14.53
CA PHE A 68 3.51 -7.73 -13.71
C PHE A 68 4.46 -6.68 -13.14
N GLY A 69 4.02 -5.42 -13.20
CA GLY A 69 4.71 -4.30 -12.59
C GLY A 69 3.73 -3.30 -11.98
N PHE A 70 4.26 -2.36 -11.21
CA PHE A 70 3.45 -1.39 -10.50
C PHE A 70 4.10 -0.01 -10.42
N ILE A 71 3.33 1.05 -10.63
CA ILE A 71 3.80 2.43 -10.53
C ILE A 71 3.15 3.15 -9.34
N GLY A 72 3.97 3.83 -8.55
CA GLY A 72 3.55 4.74 -7.49
C GLY A 72 4.59 5.83 -7.24
N PHE A 73 4.49 6.54 -6.12
CA PHE A 73 5.42 7.62 -5.74
C PHE A 73 5.72 8.65 -6.85
N TYR A 74 4.83 8.85 -7.83
CA TYR A 74 5.11 9.74 -8.95
C TYR A 74 4.96 11.21 -8.52
N ILE A 75 6.07 11.80 -8.07
CA ILE A 75 6.10 13.12 -7.45
C ILE A 75 7.19 13.97 -8.11
N VAL A 76 6.84 15.20 -8.45
CA VAL A 76 7.78 16.24 -8.88
C VAL A 76 7.67 17.40 -7.91
N LYS A 77 8.81 17.95 -7.46
CA LYS A 77 8.85 19.15 -6.62
C LYS A 77 8.01 20.28 -7.26
N PRO A 78 7.20 21.04 -6.49
CA PRO A 78 6.28 22.05 -7.03
C PRO A 78 6.91 23.01 -8.04
N ASP A 79 8.10 23.54 -7.75
CA ASP A 79 8.81 24.51 -8.60
C ASP A 79 9.27 23.95 -9.95
N TYR A 80 9.25 22.62 -10.10
CA TYR A 80 9.67 21.90 -11.30
C TYR A 80 8.50 21.27 -12.08
N ARG A 81 7.26 21.43 -11.59
CA ARG A 81 6.05 20.96 -12.29
C ARG A 81 5.80 21.75 -13.57
N GLY A 82 5.17 21.12 -14.55
CA GLY A 82 4.86 21.73 -15.85
C GLY A 82 6.06 21.98 -16.78
N LYS A 83 7.29 21.63 -16.36
CA LYS A 83 8.54 21.82 -17.14
C LYS A 83 9.00 20.56 -17.90
N GLY A 84 8.21 19.50 -17.89
CA GLY A 84 8.50 18.24 -18.62
C GLY A 84 9.34 17.20 -17.85
N TYR A 85 9.87 17.50 -16.67
CA TYR A 85 10.66 16.53 -15.87
C TYR A 85 9.84 15.33 -15.41
N GLY A 86 8.59 15.54 -15.00
CA GLY A 86 7.68 14.45 -14.64
C GLY A 86 7.46 13.49 -15.81
N TYR A 87 7.23 14.02 -17.02
CA TYR A 87 7.06 13.19 -18.19
C TYR A 87 8.32 12.38 -18.52
N GLN A 88 9.52 12.96 -18.37
CA GLN A 88 10.78 12.24 -18.59
C GLN A 88 10.97 11.07 -17.62
N ILE A 89 10.73 11.27 -16.32
CA ILE A 89 10.85 10.18 -15.34
C ILE A 89 9.75 9.13 -15.51
N TRP A 90 8.54 9.55 -15.91
CA TRP A 90 7.47 8.64 -16.29
C TRP A 90 7.85 7.74 -17.47
N GLN A 91 8.46 8.30 -18.53
CA GLN A 91 8.93 7.50 -19.67
C GLN A 91 10.01 6.49 -19.26
N ALA A 92 10.91 6.87 -18.34
CA ALA A 92 11.91 5.94 -17.80
C ALA A 92 11.25 4.77 -17.04
N ALA A 93 10.26 5.06 -16.19
CA ALA A 93 9.48 4.02 -15.48
C ALA A 93 8.75 3.09 -16.44
N MET A 94 8.05 3.63 -17.45
CA MET A 94 7.34 2.83 -18.46
C MET A 94 8.31 1.97 -19.29
N SER A 95 9.50 2.49 -19.61
CA SER A 95 10.53 1.73 -20.31
C SER A 95 11.08 0.59 -19.46
N TYR A 96 11.26 0.80 -18.16
CA TYR A 96 11.75 -0.23 -17.22
C TYR A 96 10.75 -1.39 -17.08
N LEU A 97 9.45 -1.05 -17.03
CA LEU A 97 8.34 -2.00 -16.93
C LEU A 97 7.85 -2.54 -18.29
N SER A 98 8.60 -2.31 -19.36
CA SER A 98 8.23 -2.81 -20.69
C SER A 98 8.01 -4.33 -20.66
N GLY A 99 6.90 -4.77 -21.28
CA GLY A 99 6.44 -6.16 -21.31
C GLY A 99 5.47 -6.55 -20.19
N CYS A 100 5.34 -5.75 -19.12
CA CYS A 100 4.44 -6.04 -18.01
C CYS A 100 3.02 -5.50 -18.24
N ASN A 101 2.04 -6.14 -17.61
CA ASN A 101 0.82 -5.48 -17.20
C ASN A 101 1.15 -4.58 -15.99
N ILE A 102 0.91 -3.28 -16.10
CA ILE A 102 1.32 -2.30 -15.10
C ILE A 102 0.10 -1.83 -14.32
N GLY A 103 0.11 -2.03 -13.00
CA GLY A 103 -0.86 -1.47 -12.07
C GLY A 103 -0.46 -0.09 -11.54
N LEU A 104 -1.42 0.76 -11.18
CA LEU A 104 -1.19 1.96 -10.36
C LEU A 104 -2.42 2.33 -9.54
N ASP A 105 -2.23 3.01 -8.41
CA ASP A 105 -3.28 3.67 -7.61
C ASP A 105 -3.12 5.18 -7.80
N GLY A 106 -3.81 5.70 -8.79
CA GLY A 106 -3.69 7.10 -9.17
C GLY A 106 -4.63 7.98 -8.37
N VAL A 107 -4.18 9.16 -7.94
CA VAL A 107 -5.10 10.22 -7.48
C VAL A 107 -6.13 10.52 -8.57
N VAL A 108 -7.37 10.80 -8.18
CA VAL A 108 -8.51 10.85 -9.10
C VAL A 108 -8.33 11.91 -10.19
N GLU A 109 -7.70 13.03 -9.86
CA GLU A 109 -7.41 14.14 -10.76
C GLU A 109 -6.46 13.74 -11.90
N GLN A 110 -5.66 12.70 -11.71
CA GLN A 110 -4.62 12.27 -12.65
C GLN A 110 -5.06 11.12 -13.58
N GLN A 111 -6.26 10.55 -13.37
CA GLN A 111 -6.77 9.43 -14.18
C GLN A 111 -6.71 9.70 -15.69
N ALA A 112 -7.12 10.89 -16.13
CA ALA A 112 -7.11 11.25 -17.55
C ALA A 112 -5.69 11.28 -18.13
N ASN A 113 -4.66 11.53 -17.32
CA ASN A 113 -3.26 11.47 -17.75
C ASN A 113 -2.78 10.03 -17.85
N TYR A 114 -3.18 9.16 -16.92
CA TYR A 114 -2.84 7.73 -16.98
C TYR A 114 -3.53 7.02 -18.15
N GLN A 115 -4.76 7.40 -18.50
CA GLN A 115 -5.46 6.89 -19.68
C GLN A 115 -4.70 7.13 -20.99
N LYS A 116 -4.02 8.28 -21.11
CA LYS A 116 -3.16 8.58 -22.28
C LYS A 116 -1.96 7.62 -22.38
N SER A 117 -1.54 7.03 -21.27
CA SER A 117 -0.49 6.03 -21.18
C SER A 117 -1.01 4.59 -21.26
N GLY A 118 -2.29 4.40 -21.63
CA GLY A 118 -2.90 3.08 -21.84
C GLY A 118 -3.56 2.46 -20.62
N PHE A 119 -3.59 3.17 -19.48
CA PHE A 119 -4.23 2.66 -18.27
C PHE A 119 -5.76 2.72 -18.36
N LYS A 120 -6.41 1.64 -17.93
CA LYS A 120 -7.86 1.51 -17.83
C LYS A 120 -8.25 1.39 -16.36
N LEU A 121 -9.30 2.11 -15.96
CA LEU A 121 -9.85 2.02 -14.63
C LEU A 121 -10.37 0.59 -14.38
N ALA A 122 -9.96 0.00 -13.25
CA ALA A 122 -10.53 -1.23 -12.74
C ALA A 122 -11.57 -0.93 -11.64
N TYR A 123 -11.16 -0.19 -10.61
CA TYR A 123 -12.02 0.21 -9.49
C TYR A 123 -11.40 1.34 -8.67
N ARG A 124 -12.09 1.78 -7.61
CA ARG A 124 -11.57 2.78 -6.66
C ARG A 124 -11.05 2.09 -5.39
N ASN A 125 -10.01 2.65 -4.79
CA ASN A 125 -9.70 2.40 -3.39
C ASN A 125 -10.07 3.64 -2.56
N ILE A 126 -10.54 3.42 -1.33
CA ILE A 126 -10.99 4.45 -0.41
C ILE A 126 -10.18 4.31 0.88
N ARG A 127 -9.47 5.38 1.26
CA ARG A 127 -8.80 5.49 2.54
C ARG A 127 -9.76 6.04 3.57
N TYR A 128 -10.01 5.24 4.59
CA TYR A 128 -10.76 5.62 5.78
C TYR A 128 -9.81 5.97 6.92
N GLN A 129 -10.21 6.91 7.77
CA GLN A 129 -9.54 7.25 9.03
C GLN A 129 -10.56 7.16 10.18
N GLY A 130 -10.18 6.47 11.26
CA GLY A 130 -10.90 6.46 12.53
C GLY A 130 -9.97 6.74 13.69
N THR A 131 -10.54 7.18 14.81
CA THR A 131 -9.80 7.39 16.06
C THR A 131 -10.37 6.44 17.11
N PHE A 132 -9.52 5.65 17.75
CA PHE A 132 -9.92 4.58 18.65
C PHE A 132 -9.27 4.70 20.03
N THR A 133 -10.06 4.57 21.09
CA THR A 133 -9.55 4.31 22.44
C THR A 133 -9.58 2.82 22.76
N GLU A 134 -8.73 2.36 23.69
CA GLU A 134 -8.76 0.97 24.17
C GLU A 134 -10.17 0.54 24.63
N SER A 135 -10.89 1.46 25.29
CA SER A 135 -12.25 1.22 25.80
C SER A 135 -13.29 1.00 24.70
N GLU A 136 -13.12 1.61 23.52
CA GLU A 136 -13.98 1.42 22.36
C GLU A 136 -13.64 0.12 21.64
N ILE A 137 -12.33 -0.16 21.48
CA ILE A 137 -11.85 -1.38 20.81
C ILE A 137 -12.35 -2.63 21.54
N VAL A 138 -12.30 -2.66 22.88
CA VAL A 138 -12.78 -3.80 23.68
C VAL A 138 -14.26 -4.09 23.44
N LYS A 139 -15.08 -3.07 23.16
CA LYS A 139 -16.53 -3.18 22.92
C LYS A 139 -16.88 -3.69 21.52
N ILE A 140 -15.94 -3.71 20.57
CA ILE A 140 -16.17 -4.28 19.24
C ILE A 140 -16.53 -5.76 19.40
N SER A 141 -17.77 -6.13 19.08
CA SER A 141 -18.24 -7.51 19.21
C SER A 141 -17.72 -8.35 18.04
N THR A 142 -17.09 -9.48 18.36
CA THR A 142 -16.48 -10.40 17.40
C THR A 142 -16.83 -11.82 17.82
N SER A 143 -17.34 -12.62 16.87
CA SER A 143 -17.59 -14.05 17.05
C SER A 143 -17.14 -14.74 15.78
N VAL A 144 -16.00 -15.40 15.83
CA VAL A 144 -15.40 -16.10 14.68
C VAL A 144 -14.97 -17.48 15.12
N ASP A 145 -14.99 -18.41 14.17
CA ASP A 145 -14.32 -19.70 14.33
C ASP A 145 -12.80 -19.49 14.16
N GLY A 146 -12.01 -20.26 14.90
CA GLY A 146 -10.55 -20.22 14.83
C GLY A 146 -9.88 -19.31 15.86
N ASP A 147 -8.57 -19.53 16.00
CA ASP A 147 -7.73 -18.85 16.98
C ASP A 147 -6.99 -17.69 16.31
N ILE A 148 -7.01 -16.51 16.95
CA ILE A 148 -6.23 -15.35 16.52
C ILE A 148 -4.85 -15.44 17.17
N GLU A 149 -3.82 -15.61 16.35
CA GLU A 149 -2.46 -15.85 16.83
C GLU A 149 -1.44 -14.96 16.10
N ALA A 150 -0.19 -15.02 16.59
CA ALA A 150 0.93 -14.53 15.81
C ALA A 150 1.04 -15.36 14.52
N VAL A 151 1.52 -14.71 13.46
CA VAL A 151 1.58 -15.32 12.13
C VAL A 151 2.59 -16.47 12.12
N ASP A 152 2.15 -17.63 11.60
CA ASP A 152 3.06 -18.69 11.16
C ASP A 152 3.43 -18.45 9.68
N GLU A 153 4.74 -18.34 9.46
CA GLU A 153 5.35 -17.95 8.19
C GLU A 153 5.05 -18.94 7.06
N THR A 154 4.95 -20.23 7.39
CA THR A 154 4.73 -21.27 6.38
C THR A 154 3.30 -21.23 5.86
N SER A 155 2.32 -21.16 6.77
CA SER A 155 0.90 -21.13 6.41
C SER A 155 0.49 -19.82 5.74
N ILE A 156 1.06 -18.68 6.16
CA ILE A 156 0.65 -17.38 5.61
C ILE A 156 1.12 -17.15 4.18
N THR A 157 2.32 -17.61 3.83
CA THR A 157 2.92 -17.36 2.52
C THR A 157 2.04 -17.93 1.41
N GLN A 158 1.47 -19.13 1.61
CA GLN A 158 0.56 -19.71 0.62
C GLN A 158 -0.78 -18.96 0.55
N TYR A 159 -1.27 -18.42 1.67
CA TYR A 159 -2.51 -17.65 1.71
C TYR A 159 -2.37 -16.28 1.01
N GLU A 160 -1.24 -15.58 1.18
CA GLU A 160 -1.00 -14.25 0.60
C GLU A 160 -0.85 -14.25 -0.92
N ARG A 161 -0.35 -15.35 -1.51
CA ARG A 161 -0.11 -15.45 -2.96
C ARG A 161 -1.36 -15.24 -3.81
N ASP A 162 -2.54 -15.58 -3.31
CA ASP A 162 -3.81 -15.37 -4.03
C ASP A 162 -4.17 -13.88 -4.17
N PHE A 163 -3.59 -13.01 -3.33
CA PHE A 163 -3.97 -11.60 -3.23
C PHE A 163 -3.09 -10.66 -4.08
N PHE A 164 -2.11 -11.19 -4.81
CA PHE A 164 -1.26 -10.39 -5.67
C PHE A 164 -0.93 -11.11 -7.00
N PRO A 165 -0.77 -10.40 -8.12
CA PRO A 165 -0.57 -11.06 -9.42
C PRO A 165 0.78 -11.76 -9.60
N ALA A 166 1.74 -11.52 -8.71
CA ALA A 166 3.11 -12.00 -8.80
C ALA A 166 3.66 -12.40 -7.42
N ASP A 167 4.77 -13.14 -7.42
CA ASP A 167 5.50 -13.46 -6.18
C ASP A 167 6.11 -12.17 -5.60
N ARG A 168 5.93 -11.99 -4.29
CA ARG A 168 6.53 -10.92 -3.51
C ARG A 168 6.82 -11.36 -2.08
N ASP A 169 7.20 -12.62 -1.90
CA ASP A 169 7.33 -13.26 -0.58
C ASP A 169 8.36 -12.54 0.32
N GLU A 170 9.49 -12.06 -0.23
CA GLU A 170 10.48 -11.29 0.53
C GLU A 170 9.92 -9.95 1.03
N PHE A 171 9.16 -9.25 0.18
CA PHE A 171 8.45 -8.04 0.58
C PHE A 171 7.42 -8.33 1.67
N ASN A 172 6.57 -9.35 1.48
CA ASN A 172 5.52 -9.71 2.45
C ASN A 172 6.12 -10.05 3.81
N TYR A 173 7.21 -10.85 3.82
CA TYR A 173 7.95 -11.18 5.04
C TYR A 173 8.45 -9.93 5.75
N ARG A 174 9.12 -9.05 5.01
CA ARG A 174 9.67 -7.84 5.60
C ARG A 174 8.58 -6.89 6.09
N TRP A 175 7.47 -6.81 5.36
CA TRP A 175 6.31 -5.98 5.68
C TRP A 175 5.68 -6.34 7.02
N ARG A 176 5.49 -7.64 7.29
CA ARG A 176 4.90 -8.10 8.56
C ARG A 176 5.87 -8.08 9.73
N THR A 177 7.18 -8.12 9.46
CA THR A 177 8.24 -8.14 10.47
C THR A 177 8.93 -6.79 10.70
N GLN A 178 8.35 -5.69 10.20
CA GLN A 178 8.87 -4.35 10.51
C GLN A 178 8.87 -4.11 12.02
N ALA A 179 9.86 -3.35 12.52
CA ALA A 179 10.03 -3.14 13.96
C ALA A 179 8.83 -2.41 14.62
N ASN A 180 8.09 -1.64 13.84
CA ASN A 180 6.91 -0.89 14.25
C ASN A 180 5.60 -1.47 13.67
N ALA A 181 5.60 -2.76 13.31
CA ALA A 181 4.43 -3.47 12.82
C ALA A 181 4.01 -4.62 13.76
N HIS A 182 2.73 -4.92 13.71
CA HIS A 182 2.15 -6.13 14.30
C HIS A 182 1.35 -6.85 13.24
N ALA A 183 1.54 -8.16 13.16
CA ALA A 183 0.78 -9.02 12.27
C ALA A 183 0.08 -10.11 13.08
N VAL A 184 -1.14 -10.46 12.66
CA VAL A 184 -1.91 -11.56 13.23
C VAL A 184 -2.61 -12.33 12.12
N SER A 185 -2.89 -13.61 12.37
CA SER A 185 -3.71 -14.45 11.51
C SER A 185 -4.80 -15.15 12.31
N ILE A 186 -5.90 -15.50 11.65
CA ILE A 186 -6.91 -16.43 12.18
C ILE A 186 -6.70 -17.77 11.53
N GLN A 187 -6.62 -18.83 12.34
CA GLN A 187 -6.53 -20.20 11.83
C GLN A 187 -7.58 -21.11 12.47
N ALA A 188 -8.16 -22.01 11.67
CA ALA A 188 -8.99 -23.10 12.17
C ALA A 188 -8.66 -24.38 11.39
N GLN A 189 -8.52 -25.50 12.09
CA GLN A 189 -8.28 -26.80 11.46
C GLN A 189 -7.07 -26.81 10.49
N GLN A 190 -6.00 -26.08 10.81
CA GLN A 190 -4.79 -25.89 9.98
C GLN A 190 -4.99 -25.05 8.70
N GLU A 191 -6.13 -24.40 8.54
CA GLU A 191 -6.39 -23.47 7.43
C GLU A 191 -6.35 -22.01 7.91
N VAL A 192 -5.75 -21.14 7.11
CA VAL A 192 -5.76 -19.69 7.34
C VAL A 192 -7.11 -19.13 6.89
N LEU A 193 -7.82 -18.49 7.81
CA LEU A 193 -9.12 -17.85 7.55
C LEU A 193 -8.98 -16.34 7.28
N GLY A 194 -7.85 -15.76 7.69
CA GLY A 194 -7.49 -14.40 7.37
C GLY A 194 -6.20 -13.96 8.05
N TYR A 195 -5.74 -12.78 7.66
CA TYR A 195 -4.50 -12.18 8.09
C TYR A 195 -4.55 -10.66 7.95
N GLY A 196 -3.85 -9.97 8.84
CA GLY A 196 -3.62 -8.55 8.65
C GLY A 196 -2.38 -8.05 9.36
N VAL A 197 -1.95 -6.87 8.91
CA VAL A 197 -0.80 -6.13 9.46
C VAL A 197 -1.25 -4.74 9.85
N ILE A 198 -0.82 -4.25 11.01
CA ILE A 198 -0.92 -2.85 11.41
C ILE A 198 0.47 -2.31 11.65
N ARG A 199 0.77 -1.10 11.16
CA ARG A 199 2.10 -0.49 11.24
C ARG A 199 2.04 1.01 11.47
N ALA A 200 3.03 1.56 12.16
CA ALA A 200 3.09 3.01 12.37
C ALA A 200 3.41 3.77 11.08
N CYS A 201 2.72 4.89 10.89
CA CYS A 201 2.89 5.82 9.78
C CYS A 201 3.36 7.18 10.28
N ARG A 202 3.62 8.12 9.36
CA ARG A 202 3.93 9.51 9.72
C ARG A 202 2.87 10.12 10.64
N THR A 203 1.63 9.69 10.50
CA THR A 203 0.54 9.99 11.43
C THR A 203 -0.23 8.70 11.72
N GLY A 204 -0.37 8.38 13.01
CA GLY A 204 -1.13 7.22 13.47
C GLY A 204 -0.61 5.89 12.93
N TYR A 205 -1.53 4.97 12.68
CA TYR A 205 -1.25 3.62 12.22
C TYR A 205 -2.06 3.28 10.98
N LYS A 206 -1.55 2.39 10.13
CA LYS A 206 -2.30 1.89 8.97
C LYS A 206 -2.44 0.39 9.06
N ILE A 207 -3.66 -0.10 8.82
CA ILE A 207 -3.93 -1.52 8.64
C ILE A 207 -3.83 -1.82 7.14
N GLY A 208 -2.91 -2.72 6.78
CA GLY A 208 -2.62 -3.04 5.39
C GLY A 208 -1.48 -4.06 5.26
N PRO A 209 -1.72 -5.24 4.66
CA PRO A 209 -3.02 -5.69 4.17
C PRO A 209 -3.97 -6.09 5.31
N LEU A 210 -5.25 -6.21 4.96
CA LEU A 210 -6.25 -6.94 5.75
C LEU A 210 -6.99 -7.88 4.79
N TYR A 211 -6.64 -9.15 4.82
CA TYR A 211 -7.20 -10.20 4.00
C TYR A 211 -8.02 -11.16 4.87
N ALA A 212 -9.22 -11.50 4.44
CA ALA A 212 -10.08 -12.38 5.22
C ALA A 212 -11.07 -13.12 4.33
N ASN A 213 -11.47 -14.33 4.73
CA ASN A 213 -12.46 -15.11 4.00
C ASN A 213 -13.86 -14.47 4.03
N ASP A 214 -14.17 -13.70 5.07
CA ASP A 214 -15.40 -12.92 5.20
C ASP A 214 -15.25 -11.72 6.15
N ALA A 215 -16.34 -10.98 6.33
CA ALA A 215 -16.39 -9.76 7.12
C ALA A 215 -16.22 -9.98 8.64
N GLU A 216 -16.66 -11.12 9.18
CA GLU A 216 -16.53 -11.40 10.61
C GLU A 216 -15.06 -11.69 10.95
N HIS A 217 -14.37 -12.47 10.11
CA HIS A 217 -12.93 -12.67 10.21
C HIS A 217 -12.13 -11.37 10.07
N ALA A 218 -12.48 -10.51 9.09
CA ALA A 218 -11.85 -9.19 8.93
C ALA A 218 -12.01 -8.31 10.17
N LYS A 219 -13.23 -8.25 10.74
CA LYS A 219 -13.53 -7.48 11.95
C LYS A 219 -12.76 -8.01 13.17
N ALA A 220 -12.65 -9.33 13.31
CA ALA A 220 -11.90 -9.97 14.38
C ALA A 220 -10.39 -9.69 14.29
N LEU A 221 -9.80 -9.78 13.09
CA LEU A 221 -8.41 -9.39 12.83
C LEU A 221 -8.17 -7.92 13.11
N LEU A 222 -9.03 -7.03 12.62
CA LEU A 222 -8.95 -5.59 12.84
C LEU A 222 -8.96 -5.28 14.34
N LYS A 223 -9.90 -5.84 15.11
CA LYS A 223 -9.94 -5.69 16.57
C LYS A 223 -8.64 -6.15 17.22
N ALA A 224 -8.11 -7.31 16.83
CA ALA A 224 -6.88 -7.84 17.40
C ALA A 224 -5.67 -6.95 17.10
N LEU A 225 -5.56 -6.43 15.89
CA LEU A 225 -4.52 -5.47 15.48
C LEU A 225 -4.62 -4.17 16.28
N LEU A 226 -5.82 -3.60 16.42
CA LEU A 226 -6.04 -2.41 17.23
C LEU A 226 -5.62 -2.62 18.70
N LEU A 227 -5.92 -3.78 19.29
CA LEU A 227 -5.50 -4.10 20.66
C LEU A 227 -3.98 -4.20 20.81
N LYS A 228 -3.23 -4.60 19.77
CA LYS A 228 -1.76 -4.64 19.83
C LYS A 228 -1.15 -3.27 20.06
N ILE A 229 -1.70 -2.23 19.42
CA ILE A 229 -1.20 -0.86 19.51
C ILE A 229 -1.86 -0.06 20.65
N ALA A 230 -3.07 -0.42 21.08
CA ALA A 230 -3.77 0.24 22.18
C ALA A 230 -3.21 -0.12 23.56
N LYS A 231 -2.58 -1.29 23.69
CA LYS A 231 -2.08 -1.78 24.98
C LYS A 231 -1.06 -0.79 25.58
N GLY A 232 -1.45 -0.16 26.68
CA GLY A 232 -0.61 0.81 27.39
C GLY A 232 -0.60 2.21 26.79
N SER A 233 -1.45 2.50 25.80
CA SER A 233 -1.70 3.86 25.32
C SER A 233 -2.82 4.52 26.12
N GLU A 234 -2.54 5.67 26.71
CA GLU A 234 -3.56 6.51 27.36
C GLU A 234 -4.24 7.47 26.35
N GLN A 235 -3.71 7.57 25.14
CA GLN A 235 -4.20 8.49 24.10
C GLN A 235 -5.01 7.74 23.04
N PRO A 236 -6.03 8.39 22.45
CA PRO A 236 -6.71 7.87 21.26
C PRO A 236 -5.73 7.65 20.11
N LEU A 237 -5.99 6.62 19.31
CA LEU A 237 -5.14 6.17 18.21
C LEU A 237 -5.82 6.46 16.88
N ASP A 238 -5.18 7.26 16.04
CA ASP A 238 -5.60 7.42 14.65
C ASP A 238 -5.19 6.19 13.84
N VAL A 239 -6.15 5.60 13.14
CA VAL A 239 -5.96 4.39 12.35
C VAL A 239 -6.57 4.57 10.96
N PHE A 240 -5.80 4.18 9.95
CA PHE A 240 -6.15 4.25 8.55
C PHE A 240 -6.39 2.85 7.96
N LEU A 241 -7.36 2.73 7.06
CA LEU A 241 -7.69 1.51 6.34
C LEU A 241 -7.98 1.83 4.87
N ASP A 242 -7.27 1.16 3.96
CA ASP A 242 -7.38 1.37 2.52
C ASP A 242 -8.23 0.27 1.87
N THR A 243 -9.53 0.51 1.73
CA THR A 243 -10.51 -0.48 1.25
C THR A 243 -10.68 -0.42 -0.27
N PRO A 244 -10.76 -1.55 -0.99
CA PRO A 244 -11.24 -1.54 -2.37
C PRO A 244 -12.75 -1.36 -2.39
N GLU A 245 -13.24 -0.33 -3.08
CA GLU A 245 -14.65 0.04 -3.16
C GLU A 245 -15.58 -1.09 -3.63
N PRO A 246 -15.21 -1.97 -4.58
CA PRO A 246 -16.05 -3.11 -4.96
C PRO A 246 -16.29 -4.12 -3.83
N ASN A 247 -15.47 -4.13 -2.77
CA ASN A 247 -15.73 -4.92 -1.59
C ASN A 247 -16.65 -4.15 -0.62
N GLN A 248 -17.95 -4.22 -0.86
CA GLN A 248 -18.93 -3.52 0.00
C GLN A 248 -18.87 -3.98 1.47
N ALA A 249 -18.43 -5.22 1.75
CA ALA A 249 -18.25 -5.67 3.12
C ALA A 249 -17.10 -4.93 3.83
N ALA A 250 -16.03 -4.58 3.11
CA ALA A 250 -14.93 -3.78 3.64
C ALA A 250 -15.34 -2.33 3.88
N VAL A 251 -16.05 -1.72 2.93
CA VAL A 251 -16.63 -0.38 3.07
C VAL A 251 -17.55 -0.31 4.28
N ASN A 252 -18.50 -1.26 4.39
CA ASN A 252 -19.43 -1.32 5.51
C ASN A 252 -18.70 -1.53 6.85
N LEU A 253 -17.63 -2.33 6.89
CA LEU A 253 -16.83 -2.52 8.10
C LEU A 253 -16.20 -1.21 8.57
N ALA A 254 -15.60 -0.44 7.67
CA ALA A 254 -15.00 0.85 8.01
C ALA A 254 -16.05 1.85 8.54
N GLU A 255 -17.20 1.94 7.88
CA GLU A 255 -18.30 2.83 8.26
C GLU A 255 -18.95 2.43 9.60
N LEU A 256 -19.17 1.14 9.84
CA LEU A 256 -19.72 0.63 11.11
C LEU A 256 -18.80 0.89 12.30
N LEU A 257 -17.49 1.00 12.05
CA LEU A 257 -16.49 1.37 13.06
C LEU A 257 -16.36 2.89 13.23
N GLY A 258 -17.19 3.68 12.54
CA GLY A 258 -17.18 5.14 12.63
C GLY A 258 -16.01 5.82 11.91
N MET A 259 -15.34 5.11 10.99
CA MET A 259 -14.27 5.69 10.20
C MET A 259 -14.83 6.57 9.08
N ASN A 260 -14.13 7.66 8.75
CA ASN A 260 -14.52 8.61 7.71
C ASN A 260 -13.61 8.48 6.50
N MET A 261 -14.15 8.64 5.29
CA MET A 261 -13.35 8.74 4.07
C MET A 261 -12.49 10.01 4.11
N VAL A 262 -11.17 9.86 3.90
CA VAL A 262 -10.21 10.97 3.89
C VAL A 262 -9.40 11.08 2.60
N PHE A 263 -9.37 10.03 1.77
CA PHE A 263 -8.66 10.02 0.49
C PHE A 263 -9.21 8.91 -0.42
N GLU A 264 -9.05 9.06 -1.74
CA GLU A 264 -9.43 8.03 -2.70
C GLU A 264 -8.43 7.96 -3.86
N THR A 265 -8.24 6.75 -4.39
CA THR A 265 -7.40 6.48 -5.57
C THR A 265 -8.15 5.61 -6.57
N ALA A 266 -7.69 5.65 -7.81
CA ALA A 266 -8.17 4.81 -8.89
C ALA A 266 -7.15 3.69 -9.15
N ARG A 267 -7.59 2.44 -8.92
CA ARG A 267 -6.88 1.25 -9.38
C ARG A 267 -6.98 1.20 -10.90
N MET A 268 -5.84 1.23 -11.59
CA MET A 268 -5.81 1.15 -13.04
C MET A 268 -4.75 0.17 -13.54
N TYR A 269 -4.96 -0.39 -14.73
CA TYR A 269 -4.02 -1.33 -15.38
C TYR A 269 -3.81 -0.99 -16.86
N THR A 270 -2.60 -1.23 -17.39
CA THR A 270 -2.35 -1.12 -18.84
C THR A 270 -2.93 -2.30 -19.63
N GLY A 271 -3.00 -3.48 -19.02
CA GLY A 271 -3.63 -4.68 -19.55
C GLY A 271 -5.02 -4.93 -18.95
N ASP A 272 -5.42 -6.20 -18.92
CA ASP A 272 -6.64 -6.62 -18.22
C ASP A 272 -6.44 -6.58 -16.70
N SER A 273 -7.52 -6.33 -15.96
CA SER A 273 -7.48 -6.41 -14.50
C SER A 273 -7.15 -7.84 -14.07
N PRO A 274 -6.13 -8.07 -13.23
CA PRO A 274 -5.86 -9.38 -12.67
C PRO A 274 -7.07 -9.92 -11.89
N ALA A 275 -7.30 -11.23 -11.97
CA ALA A 275 -8.40 -11.90 -11.28
C ALA A 275 -8.05 -12.15 -9.81
N LEU A 276 -8.04 -11.08 -9.01
CA LEU A 276 -7.76 -11.12 -7.58
C LEU A 276 -9.05 -11.29 -6.76
N PRO A 277 -8.99 -11.90 -5.56
CA PRO A 277 -10.14 -12.10 -4.69
C PRO A 277 -10.53 -10.81 -3.96
N ILE A 278 -10.97 -9.77 -4.69
CA ILE A 278 -11.31 -8.45 -4.13
C ILE A 278 -12.33 -8.53 -2.99
N ALA A 279 -13.30 -9.45 -3.08
CA ALA A 279 -14.28 -9.70 -2.01
C ALA A 279 -13.66 -10.17 -0.67
N ARG A 280 -12.42 -10.65 -0.70
CA ARG A 280 -11.63 -11.08 0.47
C ARG A 280 -10.56 -10.04 0.87
N THR A 281 -10.44 -8.94 0.13
CA THR A 281 -9.52 -7.84 0.43
C THR A 281 -10.26 -6.73 1.17
N PHE A 282 -10.03 -6.64 2.48
CA PHE A 282 -10.61 -5.60 3.34
C PHE A 282 -9.67 -4.40 3.52
N GLY A 283 -8.38 -4.58 3.27
CA GLY A 283 -7.37 -3.54 3.24
C GLY A 283 -6.27 -3.92 2.26
N VAL A 284 -5.92 -3.04 1.32
CA VAL A 284 -4.75 -3.26 0.44
C VAL A 284 -3.44 -3.09 1.22
N ALA A 285 -2.36 -3.69 0.73
CA ALA A 285 -1.06 -3.58 1.39
C ALA A 285 -0.48 -2.16 1.29
N SER A 286 -0.45 -1.59 0.07
CA SER A 286 0.11 -0.27 -0.20
C SER A 286 -0.46 0.29 -1.51
N PHE A 287 -0.76 1.59 -1.55
CA PHE A 287 -1.07 2.26 -2.83
C PHE A 287 0.16 2.53 -3.67
N GLU A 288 1.33 2.56 -3.05
CA GLU A 288 2.55 3.04 -3.67
C GLU A 288 3.31 1.95 -4.43
N ILE A 289 3.09 0.69 -4.09
CA ILE A 289 3.64 -0.47 -4.80
C ILE A 289 2.63 -1.61 -5.06
N GLY A 290 1.39 -1.50 -4.56
CA GLY A 290 0.31 -2.46 -4.79
C GLY A 290 -0.01 -3.37 -3.61
#